data_AF-A0A7M2V459-F1
#
_entry.id   AF-A0A7M2V459-F1
#
_cell.length_a   1.000
_cell.length_b   1.000
_cell.length_c   1.000
_cell.angle_alpha   90.00
_cell.angle_beta   90.00
_cell.angle_gamma   90.00
#
_symmetry.space_group_name_H-M   'P 1'
#
loop_
_entity.id
_entity.type
_entity.pdbx_description
1 polymer ?
#
loop_
_entity_poly.entity_id
_entity_poly.type
_entity_poly.pdbx_seq_one_letter_code
_entity_poly.pdbx_strand_id
1 'polypeptide(L)'
;MSSLYSKLIAVIEQKITPLAGAVGQQKYVTSIRDGFILALPFMIVGSFMLVFIFPPFSPDTTWGFARAWLQFSLDHRANLMLPYYFSMGIMTIFISVGVAASLARHHELDPLTSGMLSLMGFLLIAAPLKDGQISTAYFSGQGIFTALLVAIYTTELYAFLRRNNITIRLPPEVPTGVARSFEILIPVLAVVLTLHPLNLVIEAQFGMIIPEAIMSLVKPLVAASDTLPAILLSVLVCQILWFAGIHGALIVTGIMNPFWMANLSVNQAAIAAGTAIPHIYVQGFWDHYLLIGGVGSTLPLALLLIRSKAVHLRTIGRMGIVPGMFNINEPILFGAPIIMNPLFFLPFVLVPMVNATLAYLALDFGLVARVVSMTPWTTPAPIGASWAANWAFSPVIMCLICMVTATAMYFPFFKAYEKQLLAQDAAENQPSGATGQSETA
;
A
#
# COMPACT_ATOMS: atom_id res chain seq x y z
N MET A 1 18.47 31.42 10.78
CA MET A 1 17.43 30.44 10.37
C MET A 1 16.14 30.83 11.08
N SER A 2 15.02 30.99 10.36
CA SER A 2 13.86 31.77 10.83
C SER A 2 13.10 31.10 11.98
N SER A 3 12.58 31.91 12.92
CA SER A 3 11.70 31.51 14.04
C SER A 3 10.52 30.59 13.63
N LEU A 4 10.11 30.65 12.36
CA LEU A 4 9.03 29.82 11.82
C LEU A 4 9.46 28.36 11.61
N TYR A 5 10.69 28.13 11.14
CA TYR A 5 11.23 26.78 10.92
C TYR A 5 11.42 26.04 12.24
N SER A 6 12.02 26.71 13.24
CA SER A 6 12.19 26.12 14.57
C SER A 6 10.86 25.76 15.22
N LYS A 7 9.81 26.58 15.00
CA LYS A 7 8.45 26.27 15.46
C LYS A 7 7.85 25.08 14.70
N LEU A 8 8.03 24.99 13.38
CA LEU A 8 7.55 23.89 12.57
C LEU A 8 8.19 22.55 13.00
N ILE A 9 9.51 22.52 13.12
CA ILE A 9 10.25 21.34 13.59
C ILE A 9 9.80 20.95 14.99
N ALA A 10 9.68 21.91 15.91
CA ALA A 10 9.19 21.62 17.25
C ALA A 10 7.80 20.99 17.25
N VAL A 11 6.88 21.43 16.39
CA VAL A 11 5.55 20.80 16.25
C VAL A 11 5.66 19.38 15.68
N ILE A 12 6.49 19.18 14.66
CA ILE A 12 6.71 17.86 14.06
C ILE A 12 7.28 16.90 15.10
N GLU A 13 8.34 17.28 15.79
CA GLU A 13 9.02 16.43 16.77
C GLU A 13 8.18 16.19 18.03
N GLN A 14 7.54 17.24 18.58
CA GLN A 14 6.84 17.13 19.87
C GLN A 14 5.41 16.63 19.76
N LYS A 15 4.75 16.78 18.61
CA LYS A 15 3.33 16.40 18.45
C LYS A 15 3.12 15.33 17.38
N ILE A 16 3.63 15.54 16.16
CA ILE A 16 3.31 14.67 15.02
C ILE A 16 4.05 13.33 15.14
N THR A 17 5.34 13.38 15.44
CA THR A 17 6.22 12.20 15.57
C THR A 17 5.73 11.22 16.63
N PRO A 18 5.44 11.61 17.88
CA PRO A 18 4.95 10.68 18.90
C PRO A 18 3.56 10.13 18.57
N LEU A 19 2.66 10.95 18.02
CA LEU A 19 1.33 10.49 17.59
C LEU A 19 1.44 9.43 16.49
N ALA A 20 2.29 9.69 15.48
CA ALA A 20 2.48 8.77 14.38
C ALA A 20 3.21 7.49 14.79
N GLY A 21 4.17 7.59 15.72
CA GLY A 21 4.77 6.43 16.36
C GLY A 21 3.73 5.58 17.08
N ALA A 22 2.85 6.21 17.86
CA ALA A 22 1.76 5.50 18.55
C ALA A 22 0.78 4.82 17.59
N VAL A 23 0.38 5.49 16.51
CA VAL A 23 -0.49 4.90 15.47
C VAL A 23 0.24 3.77 14.72
N GLY A 24 1.49 3.99 14.33
CA GLY A 24 2.29 3.03 13.58
C GLY A 24 2.71 1.79 14.38
N GLN A 25 2.68 1.86 15.72
CA GLN A 25 2.91 0.74 16.63
C GLN A 25 1.61 0.13 17.18
N GLN A 26 0.45 0.71 16.83
CA GLN A 26 -0.83 0.19 17.29
C GLN A 26 -1.05 -1.22 16.72
N LYS A 27 -1.33 -2.18 17.61
CA LYS A 27 -1.38 -3.62 17.29
C LYS A 27 -2.36 -4.00 16.16
N TYR A 28 -3.51 -3.34 16.04
CA TYR A 28 -4.48 -3.60 14.97
C TYR A 28 -4.00 -3.03 13.64
N VAL A 29 -3.48 -1.79 13.62
CA VAL A 29 -2.95 -1.16 12.40
C VAL A 29 -1.79 -1.97 11.83
N THR A 30 -0.85 -2.36 12.69
CA THR A 30 0.29 -3.22 12.31
C THR A 30 -0.16 -4.60 11.86
N SER A 31 -1.12 -5.22 12.55
CA SER A 31 -1.65 -6.53 12.14
C SER A 31 -2.38 -6.49 10.79
N ILE A 32 -3.16 -5.43 10.54
CA ILE A 32 -3.81 -5.21 9.25
C ILE A 32 -2.75 -5.10 8.15
N ARG A 33 -1.80 -4.17 8.32
CA ARG A 33 -0.69 -3.94 7.38
C ARG A 33 0.04 -5.24 7.04
N ASP A 34 0.47 -5.96 8.07
CA ASP A 34 1.27 -7.18 7.91
C ASP A 34 0.46 -8.33 7.29
N GLY A 35 -0.85 -8.39 7.58
CA GLY A 35 -1.76 -9.33 6.92
C GLY A 35 -1.93 -9.07 5.43
N PHE A 36 -2.02 -7.80 5.02
CA PHE A 36 -1.99 -7.45 3.59
C PHE A 36 -0.64 -7.79 2.94
N ILE A 37 0.48 -7.52 3.61
CA ILE A 37 1.82 -7.86 3.10
C ILE A 37 1.94 -9.36 2.83
N LEU A 38 1.41 -10.20 3.71
CA LEU A 38 1.38 -11.66 3.52
C LEU A 38 0.58 -12.06 2.27
N ALA A 39 -0.51 -11.35 1.96
CA ALA A 39 -1.39 -11.64 0.83
C ALA A 39 -0.85 -11.13 -0.52
N LEU A 40 0.05 -10.13 -0.52
CA LEU A 40 0.53 -9.44 -1.74
C LEU A 40 1.02 -10.38 -2.85
N PRO A 41 1.90 -11.39 -2.59
CA PRO A 41 2.43 -12.23 -3.66
C PRO A 41 1.34 -13.00 -4.41
N PHE A 42 0.34 -13.52 -3.68
CA PHE A 42 -0.78 -14.25 -4.25
C PHE A 42 -1.65 -13.34 -5.13
N MET A 43 -1.94 -12.14 -4.65
CA MET A 43 -2.77 -11.16 -5.36
C MET A 43 -2.08 -10.64 -6.62
N ILE A 44 -0.76 -10.40 -6.59
CA ILE A 44 0.02 -9.93 -7.75
C ILE A 44 -0.01 -10.98 -8.87
N VAL A 45 0.26 -12.26 -8.57
CA VAL A 45 0.24 -13.34 -9.56
C VAL A 45 -1.14 -13.47 -10.20
N GLY A 46 -2.18 -13.42 -9.38
CA GLY A 46 -3.57 -13.43 -9.82
C GLY A 46 -3.95 -12.31 -10.76
N SER A 47 -3.65 -11.10 -10.32
CA SER A 47 -3.97 -9.88 -11.06
C SER A 47 -3.17 -9.76 -12.36
N PHE A 48 -1.95 -10.32 -12.40
CA PHE A 48 -1.17 -10.36 -13.63
C PHE A 48 -1.88 -11.13 -14.75
N MET A 49 -2.70 -12.12 -14.41
CA MET A 49 -3.42 -12.92 -15.40
C MET A 49 -4.43 -12.12 -16.21
N LEU A 50 -4.95 -11.01 -15.65
CA LEU A 50 -5.85 -10.11 -16.37
C LEU A 50 -5.24 -9.57 -17.67
N VAL A 51 -3.92 -9.41 -17.73
CA VAL A 51 -3.21 -8.98 -18.94
C VAL A 51 -3.41 -9.96 -20.09
N PHE A 52 -3.37 -11.26 -19.80
CA PHE A 52 -3.52 -12.30 -20.80
C PHE A 52 -4.99 -12.53 -21.16
N ILE A 53 -5.88 -12.32 -20.19
CA ILE A 53 -7.33 -12.50 -20.33
C ILE A 53 -7.95 -11.33 -21.09
N PHE A 54 -7.44 -10.11 -20.90
CA PHE A 54 -7.95 -8.88 -21.51
C PHE A 54 -6.84 -8.17 -22.29
N PRO A 55 -6.42 -8.70 -23.46
CA PRO A 55 -5.36 -8.05 -24.24
C PRO A 55 -5.73 -6.60 -24.57
N PRO A 56 -4.77 -5.66 -24.50
CA PRO A 56 -5.02 -4.22 -24.63
C PRO A 56 -5.15 -3.75 -26.08
N PHE A 57 -5.80 -4.55 -26.92
CA PHE A 57 -5.90 -4.30 -28.36
C PHE A 57 -7.35 -4.13 -28.77
N SER A 58 -7.57 -3.27 -29.76
CA SER A 58 -8.88 -3.17 -30.40
C SER A 58 -9.28 -4.53 -30.96
N PRO A 59 -10.55 -4.96 -30.82
CA PRO A 59 -11.07 -6.17 -31.47
C PRO A 59 -10.80 -6.22 -32.97
N ASP A 60 -10.75 -5.05 -33.62
CA ASP A 60 -10.56 -4.91 -35.08
C ASP A 60 -9.09 -4.72 -35.49
N THR A 61 -8.14 -4.97 -34.58
CA THR A 61 -6.71 -4.78 -34.85
C THR A 61 -6.24 -5.63 -36.03
N THR A 62 -5.43 -5.02 -36.91
CA THR A 62 -4.84 -5.72 -38.06
C THR A 62 -3.43 -6.26 -37.81
N TRP A 63 -2.86 -5.96 -36.64
CA TRP A 63 -1.53 -6.40 -36.27
C TRP A 63 -1.51 -7.90 -35.92
N GLY A 64 -0.68 -8.68 -36.61
CA GLY A 64 -0.67 -10.14 -36.50
C GLY A 64 -0.50 -10.67 -35.08
N PHE A 65 0.41 -10.07 -34.30
CA PHE A 65 0.61 -10.44 -32.90
C PHE A 65 -0.62 -10.12 -32.03
N ALA A 66 -1.21 -8.93 -32.18
CA ALA A 66 -2.40 -8.56 -31.42
C ALA A 66 -3.59 -9.45 -31.72
N ARG A 67 -3.80 -9.83 -32.99
CA ARG A 67 -4.83 -10.81 -33.37
C ARG A 67 -4.57 -12.19 -32.77
N ALA A 68 -3.33 -12.67 -32.84
CA ALA A 68 -2.97 -13.95 -32.26
C ALA A 68 -3.21 -13.99 -30.75
N TRP A 69 -2.88 -12.90 -30.03
CA TRP A 69 -3.14 -12.80 -28.60
C TRP A 69 -4.64 -12.70 -28.29
N LEU A 70 -5.39 -11.85 -29.01
CA LEU A 70 -6.85 -11.78 -28.84
C LEU A 70 -7.51 -13.16 -29.04
N GLN A 71 -7.13 -13.88 -30.10
CA GLN A 71 -7.64 -15.23 -30.36
C GLN A 71 -7.25 -16.20 -29.25
N PHE A 72 -5.97 -16.20 -28.84
CA PHE A 72 -5.50 -17.03 -27.73
C PHE A 72 -6.31 -16.80 -26.45
N SER A 73 -6.57 -15.52 -26.12
CA SER A 73 -7.39 -15.15 -24.97
C SER A 73 -8.81 -15.70 -25.11
N LEU A 74 -9.48 -15.50 -26.25
CA LEU A 74 -10.85 -15.99 -26.47
C LEU A 74 -10.94 -17.51 -26.34
N ASP A 75 -9.99 -18.23 -26.93
CA ASP A 75 -9.97 -19.70 -26.93
C ASP A 75 -9.71 -20.30 -25.53
N HIS A 76 -8.90 -19.62 -24.71
CA HIS A 76 -8.44 -20.14 -23.41
C HIS A 76 -8.96 -19.35 -22.22
N ARG A 77 -9.89 -18.41 -22.42
CA ARG A 77 -10.27 -17.40 -21.41
C ARG A 77 -10.68 -18.01 -20.09
N ALA A 78 -11.53 -19.05 -20.13
CA ALA A 78 -12.01 -19.73 -18.94
C ALA A 78 -10.87 -20.36 -18.14
N ASN A 79 -9.90 -20.96 -18.83
CA ASN A 79 -8.72 -21.58 -18.20
C ASN A 79 -7.77 -20.52 -17.61
N LEU A 80 -7.61 -19.38 -18.29
CA LEU A 80 -6.79 -18.26 -17.84
C LEU A 80 -7.41 -17.53 -16.63
N MET A 81 -8.74 -17.56 -16.48
CA MET A 81 -9.44 -16.97 -15.34
C MET A 81 -9.29 -17.78 -14.05
N LEU A 82 -8.97 -19.08 -14.12
CA LEU A 82 -8.90 -19.93 -12.94
C LEU A 82 -7.84 -19.44 -11.92
N PRO A 83 -6.58 -19.14 -12.31
CA PRO A 83 -5.62 -18.54 -11.39
C PRO A 83 -6.10 -17.22 -10.78
N TYR A 84 -6.81 -16.39 -11.55
CA TYR A 84 -7.38 -15.12 -11.05
C TYR A 84 -8.45 -15.37 -9.97
N TYR A 85 -9.36 -16.33 -10.16
CA TYR A 85 -10.38 -16.65 -9.16
C TYR A 85 -9.79 -17.20 -7.86
N PHE A 86 -8.75 -18.05 -7.94
CA PHE A 86 -8.07 -18.62 -6.78
C PHE A 86 -6.96 -17.72 -6.19
N SER A 87 -6.95 -16.44 -6.56
CA SER A 87 -6.06 -15.42 -6.01
C SER A 87 -6.86 -14.17 -5.64
N MET A 88 -7.14 -13.29 -6.62
CA MET A 88 -7.94 -12.08 -6.44
C MET A 88 -9.39 -12.40 -6.08
N GLY A 89 -9.98 -13.44 -6.69
CA GLY A 89 -11.35 -13.86 -6.39
C GLY A 89 -11.56 -14.37 -4.96
N ILE A 90 -10.48 -14.76 -4.28
CA ILE A 90 -10.49 -15.20 -2.88
C ILE A 90 -9.57 -14.38 -1.97
N MET A 91 -9.18 -13.17 -2.37
CA MET A 91 -8.17 -12.38 -1.63
C MET A 91 -8.53 -12.11 -0.18
N THR A 92 -9.82 -12.00 0.11
CA THR A 92 -10.35 -11.77 1.46
C THR A 92 -10.03 -12.91 2.41
N ILE A 93 -9.92 -14.15 1.92
CA ILE A 93 -9.48 -15.31 2.71
C ILE A 93 -8.02 -15.14 3.15
N PHE A 94 -7.12 -14.79 2.22
CA PHE A 94 -5.70 -14.56 2.55
C PHE A 94 -5.54 -13.41 3.54
N ILE A 95 -6.27 -12.32 3.35
CA ILE A 95 -6.27 -11.15 4.25
C ILE A 95 -6.79 -11.55 5.63
N SER A 96 -7.93 -12.24 5.73
CA SER A 96 -8.51 -12.70 7.00
C SER A 96 -7.51 -13.51 7.82
N VAL A 97 -6.91 -14.54 7.20
CA VAL A 97 -5.93 -15.41 7.85
C VAL A 97 -4.68 -14.61 8.22
N GLY A 98 -4.15 -13.78 7.32
CA GLY A 98 -2.94 -13.01 7.55
C GLY A 98 -3.06 -12.00 8.69
N VAL A 99 -4.19 -11.28 8.75
CA VAL A 99 -4.44 -10.29 9.81
C VAL A 99 -4.61 -10.96 11.16
N ALA A 100 -5.38 -12.05 11.24
CA ALA A 100 -5.55 -12.81 12.48
C ALA A 100 -4.23 -13.45 12.94
N ALA A 101 -3.45 -14.03 12.02
CA ALA A 101 -2.13 -14.57 12.33
C ALA A 101 -1.15 -13.49 12.84
N SER A 102 -1.22 -12.27 12.30
CA SER A 102 -0.40 -11.16 12.79
C SER A 102 -0.84 -10.67 14.17
N LEU A 103 -2.14 -10.51 14.38
CA LEU A 103 -2.69 -10.09 15.67
C LEU A 103 -2.45 -11.13 16.77
N ALA A 104 -2.47 -12.42 16.42
CA ALA A 104 -2.16 -13.52 17.33
C ALA A 104 -0.76 -13.41 17.92
N ARG A 105 0.23 -12.98 17.12
CA ARG A 105 1.61 -12.77 17.59
C ARG A 105 1.70 -11.70 18.68
N HIS A 106 0.88 -10.65 18.61
CA HIS A 106 0.81 -9.63 19.67
C HIS A 106 0.23 -10.17 20.98
N HIS A 107 -0.52 -11.27 20.94
CA HIS A 107 -1.11 -11.93 22.11
C HIS A 107 -0.39 -13.23 22.49
N GLU A 108 0.76 -13.51 21.89
CA GLU A 108 1.54 -14.75 22.08
C GLU A 108 0.72 -16.02 21.81
N LEU A 109 -0.31 -15.92 20.95
CA LEU A 109 -1.13 -17.04 20.51
C LEU A 109 -0.50 -17.74 19.29
N ASP A 110 -0.91 -18.99 19.04
CA ASP A 110 -0.52 -19.70 17.82
C ASP A 110 -1.13 -19.02 16.57
N PRO A 111 -0.29 -18.50 15.65
CA PRO A 111 -0.77 -17.72 14.50
C PRO A 111 -1.62 -18.54 13.52
N LEU A 112 -1.25 -19.80 13.28
CA LEU A 112 -1.97 -20.67 12.37
C LEU A 112 -3.38 -20.96 12.90
N THR A 113 -3.47 -21.31 14.17
CA THR A 113 -4.73 -21.60 14.85
C THR A 113 -5.67 -20.39 14.82
N SER A 114 -5.15 -19.20 15.13
CA SER A 114 -5.92 -17.95 15.10
C SER A 114 -6.37 -17.59 13.67
N GLY A 115 -5.48 -17.79 12.69
CA GLY A 115 -5.80 -17.61 11.27
C GLY A 115 -6.94 -18.53 10.80
N MET A 116 -6.89 -19.80 11.16
CA MET A 116 -7.94 -20.77 10.81
C MET A 116 -9.27 -20.48 11.52
N LEU A 117 -9.22 -20.02 12.78
CA LEU A 117 -10.41 -19.58 13.51
C LEU A 117 -11.07 -18.37 12.83
N SER A 118 -10.26 -17.39 12.39
CA SER A 118 -10.75 -16.24 11.62
C SER A 118 -11.36 -16.65 10.29
N LEU A 119 -10.71 -17.57 9.56
CA LEU A 119 -11.25 -18.10 8.31
C LEU A 119 -12.61 -18.76 8.53
N MET A 120 -12.73 -19.62 9.53
CA MET A 120 -13.99 -20.29 9.86
C MET A 120 -15.08 -19.28 10.25
N GLY A 121 -14.75 -18.31 11.12
CA GLY A 121 -15.69 -17.24 11.49
C GLY A 121 -16.12 -16.37 10.30
N PHE A 122 -15.22 -16.11 9.36
CA PHE A 122 -15.54 -15.33 8.15
C PHE A 122 -16.46 -16.13 7.23
N LEU A 123 -16.13 -17.39 6.94
CA LEU A 123 -16.95 -18.26 6.08
C LEU A 123 -18.36 -18.45 6.66
N LEU A 124 -18.48 -18.56 7.98
CA LEU A 124 -19.76 -18.74 8.68
C LEU A 124 -20.78 -17.62 8.38
N ILE A 125 -20.32 -16.38 8.18
CA ILE A 125 -21.19 -15.22 7.97
C ILE A 125 -21.12 -14.64 6.55
N ALA A 126 -20.07 -14.97 5.79
CA ALA A 126 -19.79 -14.41 4.47
C ALA A 126 -19.88 -15.44 3.33
N ALA A 127 -20.19 -16.70 3.62
CA ALA A 127 -20.35 -17.74 2.62
C ALA A 127 -21.71 -18.45 2.77
N PRO A 128 -22.84 -17.75 2.57
CA PRO A 128 -24.15 -18.34 2.72
C PRO A 128 -24.31 -19.53 1.76
N LEU A 129 -24.82 -20.64 2.30
CA LEU A 129 -25.13 -21.85 1.54
C LEU A 129 -26.58 -21.78 1.09
N LYS A 130 -26.80 -21.70 -0.23
CA LYS A 130 -28.13 -21.71 -0.84
C LYS A 130 -28.16 -22.75 -1.95
N ASP A 131 -29.18 -23.62 -1.93
CA ASP A 131 -29.38 -24.67 -2.95
C ASP A 131 -28.15 -25.58 -3.17
N GLY A 132 -27.41 -25.87 -2.10
CA GLY A 132 -26.19 -26.69 -2.16
C GLY A 132 -24.96 -25.97 -2.72
N GLN A 133 -25.05 -24.67 -3.00
CA GLN A 133 -23.93 -23.84 -3.48
C GLN A 133 -23.52 -22.81 -2.43
N ILE A 134 -22.21 -22.69 -2.21
CA ILE A 134 -21.62 -21.67 -1.36
C ILE A 134 -21.42 -20.41 -2.19
N SER A 135 -22.00 -19.29 -1.76
CA SER A 135 -21.73 -18.00 -2.40
C SER A 135 -20.29 -17.55 -2.17
N THR A 136 -19.60 -17.17 -3.25
CA THR A 136 -18.24 -16.61 -3.20
C THR A 136 -18.23 -15.08 -3.34
N ALA A 137 -19.40 -14.43 -3.31
CA ALA A 137 -19.52 -12.99 -3.56
C ALA A 137 -18.61 -12.14 -2.66
N TYR A 138 -18.47 -12.54 -1.40
CA TYR A 138 -17.68 -11.84 -0.40
C TYR A 138 -16.21 -12.26 -0.35
N PHE A 139 -15.77 -13.22 -1.16
CA PHE A 139 -14.38 -13.70 -1.12
C PHE A 139 -13.41 -12.73 -1.82
N SER A 140 -13.92 -11.81 -2.62
CA SER A 140 -13.20 -10.71 -3.26
C SER A 140 -13.37 -9.39 -2.48
N GLY A 141 -13.30 -8.22 -3.13
CA GLY A 141 -13.27 -6.91 -2.48
C GLY A 141 -14.45 -6.60 -1.57
N GLN A 142 -15.61 -7.20 -1.84
CA GLN A 142 -16.83 -6.96 -1.06
C GLN A 142 -16.73 -7.43 0.40
N GLY A 143 -15.95 -8.47 0.70
CA GLY A 143 -15.83 -9.00 2.05
C GLY A 143 -14.63 -8.50 2.85
N ILE A 144 -13.78 -7.63 2.30
CA ILE A 144 -12.51 -7.22 2.95
C ILE A 144 -12.77 -6.64 4.33
N PHE A 145 -13.67 -5.65 4.46
CA PHE A 145 -13.95 -5.03 5.76
C PHE A 145 -14.53 -6.03 6.77
N THR A 146 -15.37 -6.95 6.30
CA THR A 146 -15.90 -8.05 7.13
C THR A 146 -14.78 -8.96 7.62
N ALA A 147 -13.86 -9.37 6.74
CA ALA A 147 -12.72 -10.18 7.13
C ALA A 147 -11.82 -9.49 8.15
N LEU A 148 -11.57 -8.18 8.02
CA LEU A 148 -10.78 -7.44 9.01
C LEU A 148 -11.45 -7.44 10.38
N LEU A 149 -12.75 -7.15 10.44
CA LEU A 149 -13.49 -7.12 11.70
C LEU A 149 -13.59 -8.50 12.33
N VAL A 150 -13.84 -9.54 11.53
CA VAL A 150 -13.88 -10.93 12.00
C VAL A 150 -12.50 -11.40 12.46
N ALA A 151 -11.43 -11.06 11.75
CA ALA A 151 -10.06 -11.41 12.15
C ALA A 151 -9.68 -10.79 13.49
N ILE A 152 -10.02 -9.51 13.70
CA ILE A 152 -9.81 -8.83 14.97
C ILE A 152 -10.67 -9.49 16.06
N TYR A 153 -11.96 -9.68 15.78
CA TYR A 153 -12.91 -10.25 16.74
C TYR A 153 -12.51 -11.65 17.22
N THR A 154 -12.27 -12.57 16.27
CA THR A 154 -11.94 -13.97 16.58
C THR A 154 -10.62 -14.08 17.34
N THR A 155 -9.62 -13.29 16.98
CA THR A 155 -8.31 -13.29 17.65
C THR A 155 -8.39 -12.68 19.05
N GLU A 156 -9.10 -11.56 19.24
CA GLU A 156 -9.29 -10.97 20.57
C GLU A 156 -10.16 -11.86 21.47
N LEU A 157 -11.17 -12.53 20.91
CA LEU A 157 -11.97 -13.51 21.63
C LEU A 157 -11.09 -14.67 22.10
N TYR A 158 -10.26 -15.24 21.22
CA TYR A 158 -9.34 -16.31 21.61
C TYR A 158 -8.34 -15.83 22.67
N ALA A 159 -7.77 -14.64 22.51
CA ALA A 159 -6.87 -14.04 23.48
C ALA A 159 -7.55 -13.83 24.85
N PHE A 160 -8.80 -13.38 24.86
CA PHE A 160 -9.61 -13.21 26.06
C PHE A 160 -9.87 -14.54 26.77
N LEU A 161 -10.30 -15.58 26.05
CA LEU A 161 -10.55 -16.89 26.61
C LEU A 161 -9.28 -17.48 27.24
N ARG A 162 -8.14 -17.37 26.54
CA ARG A 162 -6.84 -17.84 27.03
C ARG A 162 -6.38 -17.08 28.29
N ARG A 163 -6.49 -15.74 28.29
CA ARG A 163 -6.15 -14.89 29.45
C ARG A 163 -6.98 -15.22 30.70
N ASN A 164 -8.23 -15.63 30.51
CA ASN A 164 -9.13 -16.03 31.60
C ASN A 164 -9.06 -17.52 31.94
N ASN A 165 -8.10 -18.27 31.39
CA ASN A 165 -7.95 -19.71 31.59
C ASN A 165 -9.20 -20.54 31.20
N ILE A 166 -10.02 -20.02 30.29
CA ILE A 166 -11.20 -20.71 29.75
C ILE A 166 -10.70 -21.61 28.61
N THR A 167 -10.11 -22.74 28.99
CA THR A 167 -9.57 -23.75 28.07
C THR A 167 -9.82 -25.15 28.61
N ILE A 168 -9.83 -26.14 27.72
CA ILE A 168 -9.88 -27.55 28.10
C ILE A 168 -8.48 -27.95 28.55
N ARG A 169 -8.31 -28.15 29.86
CA ARG A 169 -7.04 -28.61 30.43
C ARG A 169 -6.92 -30.12 30.28
N LEU A 170 -5.87 -30.55 29.61
CA LEU A 170 -5.52 -31.96 29.47
C LEU A 170 -4.33 -32.31 30.35
N PRO A 171 -4.24 -33.55 30.85
CA PRO A 171 -3.09 -34.03 31.62
C PRO A 171 -1.77 -33.91 30.82
N PRO A 172 -0.61 -33.74 31.48
CA PRO A 172 0.69 -33.58 30.81
C PRO A 172 1.13 -34.82 30.01
N GLU A 173 0.51 -35.98 30.25
CA GLU A 173 0.75 -37.22 29.52
C GLU A 173 0.19 -37.18 28.08
N VAL A 174 -0.69 -36.22 27.77
CA VAL A 174 -1.31 -36.09 26.45
C VAL A 174 -0.34 -35.41 25.47
N PRO A 175 -0.08 -35.99 24.28
CA PRO A 175 0.76 -35.37 23.26
C PRO A 175 0.32 -33.94 22.93
N THR A 176 1.31 -33.05 22.75
CA THR A 176 1.09 -31.60 22.54
C THR A 176 0.18 -31.28 21.36
N GLY A 177 0.20 -32.08 20.29
CA GLY A 177 -0.69 -31.92 19.14
C GLY A 177 -2.16 -32.12 19.50
N VAL A 178 -2.47 -33.14 20.32
CA VAL A 178 -3.84 -33.40 20.81
C VAL A 178 -4.28 -32.30 21.76
N ALA A 179 -3.40 -31.89 22.68
CA ALA A 179 -3.70 -30.81 23.63
C ALA A 179 -4.10 -29.51 22.92
N ARG A 180 -3.37 -29.15 21.85
CA ARG A 180 -3.67 -27.96 21.02
C ARG A 180 -5.03 -28.05 20.32
N SER A 181 -5.42 -29.22 19.83
CA SER A 181 -6.73 -29.40 19.18
C SER A 181 -7.91 -29.23 20.15
N PHE A 182 -7.76 -29.59 21.42
CA PHE A 182 -8.79 -29.35 22.44
C PHE A 182 -8.78 -27.91 22.96
N GLU A 183 -7.62 -27.25 23.00
CA GLU A 183 -7.50 -25.83 23.39
C GLU A 183 -8.35 -24.92 22.49
N ILE A 184 -8.42 -25.21 21.18
CA ILE A 184 -9.17 -24.38 20.22
C ILE A 184 -10.67 -24.66 20.19
N LEU A 185 -11.14 -25.76 20.82
CA LEU A 185 -12.55 -26.17 20.76
C LEU A 185 -13.51 -25.13 21.37
N ILE A 186 -13.13 -24.57 22.53
CA ILE A 186 -13.94 -23.53 23.20
C ILE A 186 -13.97 -22.24 22.36
N PRO A 187 -12.84 -21.70 21.87
CA PRO A 187 -12.88 -20.55 20.95
C PRO A 187 -13.74 -20.79 19.70
N VAL A 188 -13.65 -21.96 19.05
CA VAL A 188 -14.49 -22.29 17.89
C VAL A 188 -15.98 -22.23 18.24
N LEU A 189 -16.37 -22.88 19.34
CA LEU A 189 -17.75 -22.85 19.82
C LEU A 189 -18.21 -21.43 20.14
N ALA A 190 -17.36 -20.63 20.80
CA ALA A 190 -17.67 -19.25 21.14
C ALA A 190 -17.91 -18.40 19.88
N VAL A 191 -17.08 -18.54 18.84
CA VAL A 191 -17.27 -17.84 17.55
C VAL A 191 -18.58 -18.22 16.88
N VAL A 192 -18.95 -19.50 16.87
CA VAL A 192 -20.23 -19.95 16.30
C VAL A 192 -21.40 -19.37 17.08
N LEU A 193 -21.37 -19.46 18.41
CA LEU A 193 -22.45 -19.01 19.29
C LEU A 193 -22.61 -17.49 19.33
N THR A 194 -21.64 -16.73 18.86
CA THR A 194 -21.73 -15.26 18.80
C THR A 194 -22.03 -14.77 17.38
N LEU A 195 -21.23 -15.15 16.38
CA LEU A 195 -21.35 -14.61 15.03
C LEU A 195 -22.60 -15.10 14.30
N HIS A 196 -22.95 -16.37 14.44
CA HIS A 196 -24.10 -16.92 13.71
C HIS A 196 -25.44 -16.36 14.23
N PRO A 197 -25.73 -16.35 15.55
CA PRO A 197 -26.93 -15.70 16.06
C PRO A 197 -26.98 -14.20 15.75
N LEU A 198 -25.84 -13.50 15.82
CA LEU A 198 -25.77 -12.09 15.43
C LEU A 198 -26.17 -11.91 13.96
N ASN A 199 -25.69 -12.78 13.07
CA ASN A 199 -26.05 -12.72 11.65
C ASN A 199 -27.55 -12.91 11.43
N LEU A 200 -28.16 -13.89 12.11
CA LEU A 200 -29.60 -14.15 12.04
C LEU A 200 -30.44 -12.96 12.55
N VAL A 201 -29.99 -12.31 13.63
CA VAL A 201 -30.69 -11.13 14.18
C VAL A 201 -30.64 -9.96 13.19
N ILE A 202 -29.47 -9.70 12.58
CA ILE A 202 -29.32 -8.62 11.59
C ILE A 202 -30.15 -8.93 10.34
N GLU A 203 -30.15 -10.18 9.88
CA GLU A 203 -30.95 -10.63 8.75
C GLU A 203 -32.46 -10.46 9.03
N ALA A 204 -32.93 -10.85 10.21
CA ALA A 204 -34.33 -10.73 10.59
C ALA A 204 -34.79 -9.26 10.74
N GLN A 205 -33.93 -8.37 11.24
CA GLN A 205 -34.29 -6.97 11.51
C GLN A 205 -34.13 -6.05 10.29
N PHE A 206 -33.11 -6.29 9.47
CA PHE A 206 -32.70 -5.37 8.40
C PHE A 206 -32.76 -5.99 7.01
N GLY A 207 -33.02 -7.30 6.88
CA GLY A 207 -33.01 -7.99 5.59
C GLY A 207 -31.62 -8.08 4.95
N MET A 208 -30.56 -7.92 5.74
CA MET A 208 -29.16 -7.93 5.31
C MET A 208 -28.36 -8.93 6.13
N ILE A 209 -27.37 -9.57 5.53
CA ILE A 209 -26.36 -10.33 6.31
C ILE A 209 -25.25 -9.39 6.82
N ILE A 210 -24.45 -9.85 7.79
CA ILE A 210 -23.36 -9.05 8.39
C ILE A 210 -22.44 -8.41 7.33
N PRO A 211 -21.96 -9.13 6.29
CA PRO A 211 -21.13 -8.49 5.27
C PRO A 211 -21.77 -7.30 4.57
N GLU A 212 -23.07 -7.36 4.29
CA GLU A 212 -23.83 -6.30 3.64
C GLU A 212 -24.01 -5.11 4.59
N ALA A 213 -24.35 -5.40 5.85
CA ALA A 213 -24.47 -4.38 6.89
C ALA A 213 -23.14 -3.63 7.07
N ILE A 214 -22.02 -4.33 7.19
CA ILE A 214 -20.68 -3.72 7.29
C ILE A 214 -20.38 -2.88 6.06
N MET A 215 -20.60 -3.41 4.86
CA MET A 215 -20.33 -2.66 3.63
C MET A 215 -21.21 -1.42 3.53
N SER A 216 -22.48 -1.48 3.93
CA SER A 216 -23.38 -0.33 3.93
C SER A 216 -22.90 0.80 4.85
N LEU A 217 -22.34 0.45 6.01
CA LEU A 217 -21.77 1.39 6.97
C LEU A 217 -20.47 2.02 6.45
N VAL A 218 -19.63 1.23 5.78
CA VAL A 218 -18.30 1.67 5.32
C VAL A 218 -18.34 2.34 3.95
N LYS A 219 -19.39 2.11 3.14
CA LYS A 219 -19.53 2.67 1.78
C LYS A 219 -19.30 4.19 1.68
N PRO A 220 -19.82 5.05 2.58
CA PRO A 220 -19.51 6.49 2.53
C PRO A 220 -18.02 6.78 2.74
N LEU A 221 -17.34 6.00 3.58
CA LEU A 221 -15.90 6.12 3.81
C LEU A 221 -15.10 5.62 2.61
N VAL A 222 -15.52 4.53 1.94
CA VAL A 222 -14.92 4.07 0.68
C VAL A 222 -15.04 5.16 -0.39
N ALA A 223 -16.21 5.75 -0.56
CA ALA A 223 -16.42 6.84 -1.52
C ALA A 223 -15.56 8.06 -1.17
N ALA A 224 -15.51 8.46 0.10
CA ALA A 224 -14.67 9.58 0.55
C ALA A 224 -13.17 9.31 0.33
N SER A 225 -12.73 8.05 0.49
CA SER A 225 -11.34 7.66 0.29
C SER A 225 -10.85 7.88 -1.14
N ASP A 226 -11.75 7.82 -2.13
CA ASP A 226 -11.44 7.94 -3.56
C ASP A 226 -11.39 9.40 -4.07
N THR A 227 -11.45 10.39 -3.16
CA THR A 227 -11.50 11.81 -3.50
C THR A 227 -10.12 12.47 -3.47
N LEU A 228 -9.91 13.50 -4.30
CA LEU A 228 -8.65 14.27 -4.30
C LEU A 228 -8.22 14.79 -2.92
N PRO A 229 -9.11 15.35 -2.06
CA PRO A 229 -8.73 15.73 -0.70
C PRO A 229 -8.18 14.57 0.14
N ALA A 230 -8.77 13.37 0.03
CA ALA A 230 -8.27 12.19 0.75
C ALA A 230 -6.89 11.77 0.22
N ILE A 231 -6.68 11.81 -1.09
CA ILE A 231 -5.37 11.55 -1.72
C ILE A 231 -4.33 12.55 -1.19
N LEU A 232 -4.62 13.85 -1.25
CA LEU A 232 -3.68 14.89 -0.80
C LEU A 232 -3.37 14.76 0.69
N LEU A 233 -4.36 14.45 1.52
CA LEU A 233 -4.15 14.23 2.95
C LEU A 233 -3.25 13.01 3.20
N SER A 234 -3.52 11.88 2.54
CA SER A 234 -2.72 10.66 2.70
C SER A 234 -1.25 10.87 2.29
N VAL A 235 -1.02 11.57 1.17
CA VAL A 235 0.32 11.92 0.69
C VAL A 235 0.99 12.88 1.65
N LEU A 236 0.30 13.93 2.10
CA LEU A 236 0.84 14.90 3.04
C LEU A 236 1.29 14.24 4.35
N VAL A 237 0.45 13.36 4.91
CA VAL A 237 0.80 12.58 6.11
C VAL A 237 2.05 11.73 5.83
N CYS A 238 2.09 11.00 4.71
CA CYS A 238 3.26 10.19 4.35
C CYS A 238 4.55 11.04 4.28
N GLN A 239 4.52 12.19 3.59
CA GLN A 239 5.70 13.04 3.43
C GLN A 239 6.15 13.66 4.76
N ILE A 240 5.24 14.14 5.60
CA ILE A 240 5.59 14.72 6.89
C ILE A 240 6.26 13.67 7.79
N LEU A 241 5.75 12.44 7.80
CA LEU A 241 6.32 11.37 8.62
C LEU A 241 7.70 10.97 8.13
N TRP A 242 7.89 10.83 6.82
CA TRP A 242 9.20 10.54 6.27
C TRP A 242 10.20 11.66 6.53
N PHE A 243 9.77 12.92 6.39
CA PHE A 243 10.61 14.06 6.73
C PHE A 243 11.04 14.02 8.22
N ALA A 244 10.17 13.51 9.10
CA ALA A 244 10.44 13.29 10.51
C ALA A 244 11.27 12.03 10.81
N GLY A 245 11.69 11.26 9.80
CA GLY A 245 12.45 10.01 9.95
C GLY A 245 11.60 8.77 10.28
N ILE A 246 10.27 8.88 10.27
CA ILE A 246 9.34 7.75 10.41
C ILE A 246 8.97 7.25 9.02
N HIS A 247 8.94 5.94 8.81
CA HIS A 247 8.57 5.34 7.52
C HIS A 247 7.07 5.50 7.21
N GLY A 248 6.65 6.71 6.84
CA GLY A 248 5.25 7.13 6.71
C GLY A 248 4.42 6.30 5.73
N ALA A 249 5.05 5.80 4.67
CA ALA A 249 4.40 4.96 3.67
C ALA A 249 3.77 3.69 4.30
N LEU A 250 4.41 3.07 5.29
CA LEU A 250 3.88 1.85 5.93
C LEU A 250 2.64 2.11 6.77
N ILE A 251 2.53 3.31 7.36
CA ILE A 251 1.37 3.71 8.15
C ILE A 251 0.20 4.00 7.21
N VAL A 252 0.44 4.78 6.16
CA VAL A 252 -0.61 5.14 5.19
C VAL A 252 -1.12 3.92 4.45
N THR A 253 -0.25 3.06 3.92
CA THR A 253 -0.69 1.84 3.22
C THR A 253 -1.42 0.87 4.15
N GLY A 254 -1.00 0.75 5.41
CA GLY A 254 -1.69 -0.06 6.42
C GLY A 254 -3.16 0.36 6.64
N ILE A 255 -3.44 1.66 6.52
CA ILE A 255 -4.80 2.21 6.65
C ILE A 255 -5.55 2.16 5.31
N MET A 256 -4.88 2.43 4.19
CA MET A 256 -5.51 2.63 2.89
C MET A 256 -5.74 1.33 2.10
N ASN A 257 -4.95 0.28 2.32
CA ASN A 257 -5.04 -0.98 1.60
C ASN A 257 -6.46 -1.59 1.55
N PRO A 258 -7.25 -1.61 2.65
CA PRO A 258 -8.63 -2.11 2.60
C PRO A 258 -9.49 -1.37 1.58
N PHE A 259 -9.37 -0.05 1.52
CA PHE A 259 -10.10 0.80 0.59
C PHE A 259 -9.63 0.60 -0.84
N TRP A 260 -8.31 0.59 -1.07
CA TRP A 260 -7.74 0.36 -2.39
C TRP A 260 -8.11 -1.00 -2.95
N MET A 261 -8.14 -2.06 -2.13
CA MET A 261 -8.49 -3.40 -2.59
C MET A 261 -9.99 -3.54 -2.87
N ALA A 262 -10.85 -2.92 -2.05
CA ALA A 262 -12.28 -2.86 -2.34
C ALA A 262 -12.54 -2.14 -3.68
N ASN A 263 -11.92 -0.97 -3.90
CA ASN A 263 -12.03 -0.19 -5.13
C ASN A 263 -11.43 -0.92 -6.35
N LEU A 264 -10.27 -1.56 -6.18
CA LEU A 264 -9.62 -2.31 -7.26
C LEU A 264 -10.48 -3.50 -7.70
N SER A 265 -11.12 -4.20 -6.76
CA SER A 265 -12.05 -5.30 -7.08
C SER A 265 -13.23 -4.82 -7.93
N VAL A 266 -13.74 -3.60 -7.67
CA VAL A 266 -14.80 -2.99 -8.49
C VAL A 266 -14.27 -2.63 -9.89
N ASN A 267 -13.06 -2.07 -9.98
CA ASN A 267 -12.41 -1.79 -11.27
C ASN A 267 -12.18 -3.06 -12.10
N GLN A 268 -11.81 -4.16 -11.44
CA GLN A 268 -11.63 -5.48 -12.07
C GLN A 268 -12.94 -6.07 -12.57
N ALA A 269 -14.02 -5.93 -11.81
CA ALA A 269 -15.35 -6.31 -12.26
C ALA A 269 -15.80 -5.47 -13.47
N ALA A 270 -15.51 -4.18 -13.48
CA ALA A 270 -15.85 -3.28 -14.59
C ALA A 270 -15.13 -3.66 -15.90
N ILE A 271 -13.80 -3.89 -15.86
CA ILE A 271 -13.08 -4.35 -17.06
C ILE A 271 -13.55 -5.73 -17.51
N ALA A 272 -13.89 -6.63 -16.58
CA ALA A 272 -14.44 -7.93 -16.93
C ALA A 272 -15.80 -7.85 -17.63
N ALA A 273 -16.63 -6.89 -17.22
CA ALA A 273 -17.93 -6.59 -17.81
C ALA A 273 -17.86 -5.70 -19.06
N GLY A 274 -16.68 -5.17 -19.41
CA GLY A 274 -16.53 -4.21 -20.51
C GLY A 274 -17.19 -2.85 -20.24
N THR A 275 -17.34 -2.46 -18.97
CA THR A 275 -17.95 -1.19 -18.56
C THR A 275 -16.90 -0.16 -18.12
N ALA A 276 -17.32 1.08 -17.90
CA ALA A 276 -16.43 2.14 -17.45
C ALA A 276 -15.82 1.83 -16.08
N ILE A 277 -14.50 1.96 -15.96
CA ILE A 277 -13.75 1.69 -14.73
C ILE A 277 -13.97 2.87 -13.75
N PRO A 278 -14.61 2.68 -12.57
CA PRO A 278 -15.12 3.80 -11.78
C PRO A 278 -14.11 4.46 -10.84
N HIS A 279 -13.18 3.71 -10.23
CA HIS A 279 -12.32 4.23 -9.17
C HIS A 279 -10.95 4.70 -9.68
N ILE A 280 -10.44 5.79 -9.11
CA ILE A 280 -9.18 6.43 -9.50
C ILE A 280 -8.07 6.07 -8.49
N TYR A 281 -8.35 6.23 -7.20
CA TYR A 281 -7.38 6.06 -6.14
C TYR A 281 -7.36 4.62 -5.63
N VAL A 282 -6.49 3.85 -6.27
CA VAL A 282 -6.09 2.50 -5.87
C VAL A 282 -4.57 2.43 -5.76
N GLN A 283 -4.03 1.33 -5.25
CA GLN A 283 -2.60 1.22 -4.94
C GLN A 283 -1.67 1.59 -6.13
N GLY A 284 -1.99 1.17 -7.35
CA GLY A 284 -1.18 1.50 -8.53
C GLY A 284 -1.07 3.01 -8.83
N PHE A 285 -2.07 3.81 -8.45
CA PHE A 285 -2.01 5.27 -8.55
C PHE A 285 -0.98 5.84 -7.56
N TRP A 286 -1.01 5.34 -6.32
CA TRP A 286 -0.08 5.71 -5.26
C TRP A 286 1.36 5.33 -5.60
N ASP A 287 1.57 4.10 -6.07
CA ASP A 287 2.91 3.59 -6.35
C ASP A 287 3.54 4.28 -7.56
N HIS A 288 2.80 4.41 -8.68
CA HIS A 288 3.42 4.74 -9.97
C HIS A 288 3.28 6.19 -10.42
N TYR A 289 2.45 7.01 -9.77
CA TYR A 289 2.36 8.45 -10.08
C TYR A 289 2.90 9.34 -8.96
N LEU A 290 2.75 8.93 -7.70
CA LEU A 290 3.07 9.76 -6.53
C LEU A 290 4.48 9.46 -6.00
N LEU A 291 4.88 8.20 -6.02
CA LEU A 291 6.13 7.69 -5.42
C LEU A 291 7.15 7.25 -6.48
N ILE A 292 7.28 8.02 -7.57
CA ILE A 292 8.20 7.68 -8.66
C ILE A 292 9.65 7.74 -8.16
N GLY A 293 10.24 6.58 -8.02
CA GLY A 293 11.55 6.44 -7.41
C GLY A 293 11.56 6.58 -5.90
N GLY A 294 10.47 6.17 -5.25
CA GLY A 294 10.28 6.19 -3.82
C GLY A 294 9.60 7.45 -3.31
N VAL A 295 9.64 7.61 -1.99
CA VAL A 295 8.95 8.72 -1.31
C VAL A 295 9.52 10.07 -1.71
N GLY A 296 8.65 11.04 -2.01
CA GLY A 296 9.05 12.35 -2.51
C GLY A 296 9.24 12.40 -4.02
N SER A 297 9.01 11.30 -4.76
CA SER A 297 9.26 11.20 -6.21
C SER A 297 10.74 11.51 -6.55
N THR A 298 11.65 10.76 -5.92
CA THR A 298 13.08 11.10 -5.88
C THR A 298 13.94 10.57 -7.04
N LEU A 299 13.42 9.72 -7.93
CA LEU A 299 14.20 9.31 -9.11
C LEU A 299 14.58 10.50 -10.02
N PRO A 300 13.66 11.43 -10.33
CA PRO A 300 14.00 12.71 -10.96
C PRO A 300 15.12 13.48 -10.24
N LEU A 301 15.11 13.51 -8.90
CA LEU A 301 16.17 14.13 -8.12
C LEU A 301 17.50 13.37 -8.24
N ALA A 302 17.49 12.03 -8.22
CA ALA A 302 18.69 11.21 -8.45
C ALA A 302 19.37 11.55 -9.79
N LEU A 303 18.58 11.73 -10.84
CA LEU A 303 19.05 12.12 -12.18
C LEU A 303 19.69 13.51 -12.19
N LEU A 304 19.20 14.45 -11.36
CA LEU A 304 19.82 15.75 -11.16
C LEU A 304 21.14 15.64 -10.37
N LEU A 305 21.15 14.84 -9.30
CA LEU A 305 22.32 14.63 -8.44
C LEU A 305 23.52 14.08 -9.22
N ILE A 306 23.31 13.15 -10.16
CA ILE A 306 24.39 12.60 -11.02
C ILE A 306 25.10 13.69 -11.83
N ARG A 307 24.39 14.78 -12.17
CA ARG A 307 24.95 15.93 -12.89
C ARG A 307 25.52 17.01 -11.97
N SER A 308 25.61 16.75 -10.67
CA SER A 308 26.14 17.72 -9.73
C SER A 308 27.64 17.95 -9.90
N LYS A 309 28.05 19.21 -9.70
CA LYS A 309 29.45 19.62 -9.59
C LYS A 309 30.06 19.18 -8.26
N ALA A 310 29.25 19.07 -7.20
CA ALA A 310 29.72 18.57 -5.90
C ALA A 310 29.91 17.05 -5.97
N VAL A 311 31.10 16.58 -5.62
CA VAL A 311 31.48 15.16 -5.75
C VAL A 311 30.58 14.27 -4.89
N HIS A 312 30.31 14.69 -3.65
CA HIS A 312 29.43 13.99 -2.71
C HIS A 312 28.02 13.74 -3.29
N LEU A 313 27.35 14.80 -3.78
CA LEU A 313 26.02 14.69 -4.38
C LEU A 313 26.00 13.78 -5.61
N ARG A 314 27.03 13.90 -6.46
CA ARG A 314 27.18 13.05 -7.65
C ARG A 314 27.34 11.58 -7.30
N THR A 315 28.09 11.26 -6.24
CA THR A 315 28.24 9.89 -5.75
C THR A 315 26.92 9.35 -5.23
N ILE A 316 26.18 10.13 -4.43
CA ILE A 316 24.84 9.75 -3.94
C ILE A 316 23.89 9.49 -5.11
N GLY A 317 23.85 10.36 -6.10
CA GLY A 317 23.00 10.17 -7.29
C GLY A 317 23.30 8.86 -8.02
N ARG A 318 24.59 8.49 -8.16
CA ARG A 318 25.00 7.22 -8.80
C ARG A 318 24.62 6.00 -7.97
N MET A 319 24.73 6.06 -6.65
CA MET A 319 24.33 4.98 -5.76
C MET A 319 22.81 4.84 -5.66
N GLY A 320 22.08 5.96 -5.74
CA GLY A 320 20.63 6.02 -5.55
C GLY A 320 19.80 5.75 -6.80
N ILE A 321 20.34 5.91 -8.02
CA ILE A 321 19.54 5.76 -9.23
C ILE A 321 19.04 4.34 -9.47
N VAL A 322 19.89 3.32 -9.24
CA VAL A 322 19.50 1.92 -9.49
C VAL A 322 18.42 1.47 -8.50
N PRO A 323 18.60 1.61 -7.17
CA PRO A 323 17.52 1.38 -6.22
C PRO A 323 16.28 2.24 -6.53
N GLY A 324 16.50 3.51 -6.91
CA GLY A 324 15.44 4.45 -7.26
C GLY A 324 14.63 4.03 -8.49
N MET A 325 15.20 3.32 -9.47
CA MET A 325 14.40 2.75 -10.56
C MET A 325 13.40 1.69 -10.08
N PHE A 326 13.69 1.06 -8.94
CA PHE A 326 12.82 0.08 -8.27
C PHE A 326 12.09 0.70 -7.07
N ASN A 327 11.94 2.03 -7.04
CA ASN A 327 11.24 2.80 -6.03
C ASN A 327 11.79 2.67 -4.60
N ILE A 328 13.04 2.23 -4.44
CA ILE A 328 13.78 2.17 -3.17
C ILE A 328 14.72 3.37 -3.11
N ASN A 329 14.56 4.25 -2.13
CA ASN A 329 15.20 5.58 -2.17
C ASN A 329 15.89 6.03 -0.89
N GLU A 330 16.03 5.14 0.09
CA GLU A 330 16.79 5.35 1.31
C GLU A 330 18.21 5.89 1.04
N PRO A 331 18.96 5.40 0.03
CA PRO A 331 20.27 5.98 -0.32
C PRO A 331 20.21 7.47 -0.66
N ILE A 332 19.09 7.95 -1.23
CA ILE A 332 18.90 9.37 -1.56
C ILE A 332 18.40 10.14 -0.34
N LEU A 333 17.42 9.60 0.38
CA LEU A 333 16.82 10.25 1.55
C LEU A 333 17.86 10.54 2.64
N PHE A 334 18.70 9.55 2.95
CA PHE A 334 19.72 9.67 3.98
C PHE A 334 21.05 10.21 3.42
N GLY A 335 21.39 9.89 2.17
CA GLY A 335 22.64 10.32 1.55
C GLY A 335 22.64 11.80 1.17
N ALA A 336 21.58 12.31 0.53
CA ALA A 336 21.47 13.72 0.11
C ALA A 336 20.88 14.62 1.20
N PRO A 337 21.12 14.28 2.47
CA PRO A 337 20.20 14.34 3.61
C PRO A 337 18.92 15.12 3.31
N ILE A 338 17.89 14.45 2.80
CA ILE A 338 16.55 15.05 2.61
C ILE A 338 15.80 15.06 3.95
N ILE A 339 15.98 13.99 4.74
CA ILE A 339 15.38 13.86 6.06
C ILE A 339 15.86 14.99 6.97
N MET A 340 14.91 15.64 7.66
CA MET A 340 15.14 16.81 8.52
C MET A 340 15.83 18.02 7.86
N ASN A 341 16.03 18.03 6.54
CA ASN A 341 16.68 19.14 5.86
C ASN A 341 15.66 20.20 5.42
N PRO A 342 15.69 21.42 5.99
CA PRO A 342 14.73 22.48 5.67
C PRO A 342 14.70 22.85 4.20
N LEU A 343 15.85 22.75 3.51
CA LEU A 343 15.97 23.15 2.12
C LEU A 343 15.16 22.20 1.22
N PHE A 344 15.16 20.91 1.52
CA PHE A 344 14.41 19.92 0.75
C PHE A 344 12.99 19.68 1.26
N PHE A 345 12.60 20.20 2.43
CA PHE A 345 11.24 20.03 2.97
C PHE A 345 10.15 20.40 1.97
N LEU A 346 10.26 21.58 1.36
CA LEU A 346 9.23 22.09 0.46
C LEU A 346 9.07 21.23 -0.82
N PRO A 347 10.12 20.97 -1.62
CA PRO A 347 9.96 20.11 -2.79
C PRO A 347 9.60 18.66 -2.42
N PHE A 348 10.10 18.14 -1.29
CA PHE A 348 9.79 16.79 -0.83
C PHE A 348 8.30 16.59 -0.54
N VAL A 349 7.66 17.57 0.10
CA VAL A 349 6.22 17.53 0.39
C VAL A 349 5.39 17.85 -0.85
N LEU A 350 5.73 18.91 -1.59
CA LEU A 350 4.88 19.43 -2.65
C LEU A 350 4.93 18.62 -3.94
N VAL A 351 6.07 18.02 -4.31
CA VAL A 351 6.19 17.27 -5.57
C VAL A 351 5.15 16.14 -5.67
N PRO A 352 5.03 15.24 -4.67
CA PRO A 352 4.00 14.20 -4.70
C PRO A 352 2.58 14.75 -4.66
N MET A 353 2.33 15.88 -3.99
CA MET A 353 1.00 16.51 -3.95
C MET A 353 0.59 17.10 -5.30
N VAL A 354 1.53 17.73 -6.01
CA VAL A 354 1.29 18.22 -7.38
C VAL A 354 1.09 17.04 -8.33
N ASN A 355 1.93 16.02 -8.27
CA ASN A 355 1.77 14.81 -9.08
C ASN A 355 0.42 14.13 -8.82
N ALA A 356 -0.02 14.06 -7.56
CA ALA A 356 -1.34 13.53 -7.21
C ALA A 356 -2.48 14.32 -7.85
N THR A 357 -2.39 15.66 -7.83
CA THR A 357 -3.41 16.53 -8.42
C THR A 357 -3.45 16.38 -9.94
N LEU A 358 -2.29 16.39 -10.60
CA LEU A 358 -2.18 16.22 -12.06
C LEU A 358 -2.71 14.85 -12.50
N ALA A 359 -2.27 13.78 -11.84
CA ALA A 359 -2.71 12.42 -12.17
C ALA A 359 -4.21 12.25 -11.90
N TYR A 360 -4.73 12.72 -10.77
CA TYR A 360 -6.16 12.63 -10.45
C TYR A 360 -7.02 13.30 -11.54
N LEU A 361 -6.71 14.54 -11.90
CA LEU A 361 -7.47 15.26 -12.94
C LEU A 361 -7.35 14.59 -14.31
N ALA A 362 -6.18 14.05 -14.65
CA ALA A 362 -5.99 13.35 -15.92
C ALA A 362 -6.79 12.03 -15.99
N LEU A 363 -6.91 11.28 -14.88
CA LEU A 363 -7.73 10.07 -14.80
C LEU A 363 -9.24 10.39 -14.69
N ASP A 364 -9.60 11.52 -14.07
CA ASP A 364 -10.99 11.99 -13.95
C ASP A 364 -11.54 12.46 -15.31
N PHE A 365 -10.75 13.24 -16.05
CA PHE A 365 -11.08 13.68 -17.42
C PHE A 365 -10.95 12.59 -18.49
N GLY A 366 -10.58 11.36 -18.11
CA GLY A 366 -10.45 10.23 -19.04
C GLY A 366 -9.26 10.34 -20.01
N LEU A 367 -8.28 11.20 -19.72
CA LEU A 367 -7.04 11.33 -20.52
C LEU A 367 -6.08 10.17 -20.26
N VAL A 368 -6.15 9.57 -19.07
CA VAL A 368 -5.28 8.48 -18.63
C VAL A 368 -6.12 7.27 -18.24
N ALA A 369 -5.69 6.09 -18.68
CA ALA A 369 -6.35 4.84 -18.34
C ALA A 369 -6.27 4.56 -16.83
N ARG A 370 -7.35 4.02 -16.27
CA ARG A 370 -7.47 3.73 -14.84
C ARG A 370 -6.87 2.36 -14.51
N VAL A 371 -6.43 2.21 -13.26
CA VAL A 371 -5.79 0.99 -12.77
C VAL A 371 -6.83 -0.12 -12.57
N VAL A 372 -6.52 -1.30 -13.10
CA VAL A 372 -7.35 -2.52 -13.03
C VAL A 372 -6.56 -3.74 -12.55
N SER A 373 -5.24 -3.64 -12.42
CA SER A 373 -4.39 -4.73 -11.99
C SER A 373 -3.42 -4.30 -10.89
N MET A 374 -3.20 -5.17 -9.90
CA MET A 374 -2.13 -5.05 -8.93
C MET A 374 -0.78 -5.30 -9.59
N THR A 375 0.18 -4.46 -9.25
CA THR A 375 1.57 -4.58 -9.66
C THR A 375 2.46 -4.42 -8.43
N PRO A 376 3.65 -5.04 -8.40
CA PRO A 376 4.62 -4.77 -7.35
C PRO A 376 4.98 -3.28 -7.32
N TRP A 377 4.96 -2.66 -6.14
CA TRP A 377 5.35 -1.26 -5.95
C TRP A 377 6.82 -1.01 -6.34
N THR A 378 7.66 -2.05 -6.39
CA THR A 378 9.06 -1.98 -6.85
C THR A 378 9.21 -1.99 -8.37
N THR A 379 8.12 -2.14 -9.13
CA THR A 379 8.18 -2.10 -10.60
C THR A 379 8.56 -0.69 -11.06
N PRO A 380 9.48 -0.53 -12.04
CA PRO A 380 9.78 0.78 -12.60
C PRO A 380 8.52 1.53 -13.02
N ALA A 381 8.32 2.73 -12.48
CA ALA A 381 7.01 3.40 -12.47
C ALA A 381 6.31 3.49 -13.84
N PRO A 382 6.99 3.85 -14.96
CA PRO A 382 6.31 3.88 -16.26
C PRO A 382 5.80 2.51 -16.72
N ILE A 383 6.57 1.44 -16.46
CA ILE A 383 6.18 0.07 -16.79
C ILE A 383 5.06 -0.38 -15.84
N GLY A 384 5.22 -0.12 -14.54
CA GLY A 384 4.25 -0.45 -13.51
C GLY A 384 2.89 0.21 -13.74
N ALA A 385 2.88 1.51 -14.08
CA ALA A 385 1.65 2.25 -14.37
C ALA A 385 0.91 1.69 -15.60
N SER A 386 1.65 1.41 -16.68
CA SER A 386 1.08 0.82 -17.88
C SER A 386 0.51 -0.56 -17.57
N TRP A 387 1.30 -1.44 -16.97
CA TRP A 387 0.87 -2.79 -16.57
C TRP A 387 -0.37 -2.74 -15.66
N ALA A 388 -0.38 -1.88 -14.64
CA ALA A 388 -1.50 -1.72 -13.72
C ALA A 388 -2.80 -1.27 -14.43
N ALA A 389 -2.69 -0.48 -15.50
CA ALA A 389 -3.81 -0.04 -16.34
C ALA A 389 -3.96 -0.89 -17.60
N ASN A 390 -3.69 -2.21 -17.48
CA ASN A 390 -3.81 -3.18 -18.55
C ASN A 390 -3.02 -2.79 -19.81
N TRP A 391 -1.74 -2.45 -19.64
CA TRP A 391 -0.80 -2.06 -20.70
C TRP A 391 -1.22 -0.89 -21.59
N ALA A 392 -2.15 -0.06 -21.14
CA ALA A 392 -2.43 1.21 -21.78
C ALA A 392 -1.17 2.10 -21.81
N PHE A 393 -0.98 2.87 -22.89
CA PHE A 393 0.18 3.73 -23.05
C PHE A 393 0.03 5.09 -22.33
N SER A 394 -1.19 5.60 -22.15
CA SER A 394 -1.42 6.89 -21.49
C SER A 394 -0.85 7.00 -20.04
N PRO A 395 -0.86 5.95 -19.20
CA PRO A 395 -0.12 5.91 -17.94
C PRO A 395 1.37 6.22 -18.05
N VAL A 396 2.04 5.72 -19.09
CA VAL A 396 3.48 5.95 -19.33
C VAL A 396 3.74 7.44 -19.50
N ILE A 397 2.91 8.09 -20.33
CA ILE A 397 2.98 9.53 -20.58
C ILE A 397 2.75 10.29 -19.26
N MET A 398 1.77 9.88 -18.45
CA MET A 398 1.51 10.50 -17.16
C MET A 398 2.71 10.37 -16.20
N CYS A 399 3.36 9.21 -16.12
CA CYS A 399 4.59 9.04 -15.34
C CYS A 399 5.69 10.00 -15.81
N LEU A 400 5.88 10.15 -17.12
CA LEU A 400 6.88 11.08 -17.66
C LEU A 400 6.55 12.53 -17.31
N ILE A 401 5.27 12.93 -17.39
CA ILE A 401 4.81 14.26 -16.94
C ILE A 401 5.13 14.45 -15.45
N CYS A 402 4.78 13.49 -14.60
CA CYS A 402 5.11 13.51 -13.17
C CYS A 402 6.61 13.63 -12.90
N MET A 403 7.46 12.95 -13.70
CA MET A 403 8.91 13.02 -13.59
C MET A 403 9.46 14.39 -14.03
N VAL A 404 8.91 14.98 -15.10
CA VAL A 404 9.29 16.30 -15.58
C VAL A 404 8.91 17.37 -14.55
N THR A 405 7.68 17.30 -14.00
CA THR A 405 7.21 18.19 -12.94
C THR A 405 8.09 18.09 -11.69
N ALA A 406 8.40 16.87 -11.25
CA ALA A 406 9.32 16.64 -10.15
C ALA A 406 10.71 17.22 -10.42
N THR A 407 11.26 17.02 -11.62
CA THR A 407 12.56 17.59 -12.02
C THR A 407 12.54 19.12 -11.92
N ALA A 408 11.51 19.77 -12.47
CA ALA A 408 11.37 21.23 -12.46
C ALA A 408 11.26 21.79 -11.04
N MET A 409 10.49 21.12 -10.17
CA MET A 409 10.29 21.53 -8.79
C MET A 409 11.52 21.29 -7.89
N TYR A 410 12.25 20.19 -8.08
CA TYR A 410 13.47 19.91 -7.31
C TYR A 410 14.67 20.76 -7.75
N PHE A 411 14.75 21.12 -9.03
CA PHE A 411 15.91 21.81 -9.61
C PHE A 411 16.39 23.06 -8.84
N PRO A 412 15.54 24.03 -8.45
CA PRO A 412 16.00 25.22 -7.73
C PRO A 412 16.60 24.88 -6.35
N PHE A 413 16.00 23.94 -5.62
CA PHE A 413 16.49 23.51 -4.30
C PHE A 413 17.78 22.71 -4.40
N PHE A 414 17.86 21.82 -5.39
CA PHE A 414 19.09 21.11 -5.73
C PHE A 414 20.24 22.09 -6.01
N LYS A 415 20.01 23.12 -6.83
CA LYS A 415 21.04 24.11 -7.16
C LYS A 415 21.45 24.97 -5.97
N ALA A 416 20.51 25.32 -5.11
CA ALA A 416 20.80 26.01 -3.85
C ALA A 416 21.68 25.15 -2.94
N TYR A 417 21.38 23.85 -2.80
CA TYR A 417 22.15 22.93 -1.97
C TYR A 417 23.55 22.66 -2.54
N GLU A 418 23.64 22.43 -3.85
CA GLU A 418 24.92 22.27 -4.56
C GLU A 418 25.82 23.48 -4.33
N LYS A 419 25.28 24.70 -4.42
CA LYS A 419 26.06 25.93 -4.17
C LYS A 419 26.55 26.01 -2.72
N GLN A 420 25.73 25.61 -1.74
CA GLN A 420 26.15 25.57 -0.34
C GLN A 420 27.30 24.60 -0.11
N LEU A 421 27.20 23.39 -0.67
CA LEU A 421 28.23 22.36 -0.49
C LEU A 421 29.55 22.74 -1.17
N LEU A 422 29.51 23.29 -2.39
CA LEU A 422 30.72 23.79 -3.06
C LEU A 422 31.39 24.95 -2.30
N ALA A 423 30.61 25.80 -1.64
CA ALA A 423 31.15 26.88 -0.82
C ALA A 423 31.80 26.35 0.46
N GLN A 424 31.24 25.30 1.07
CA GLN A 424 31.84 24.60 2.21
C GLN A 424 33.15 23.91 1.80
N ASP A 425 33.14 23.13 0.72
CA ASP A 425 34.32 22.47 0.17
C ASP A 425 35.44 23.49 -0.14
N ALA A 426 35.09 24.66 -0.68
CA ALA A 426 36.05 25.72 -0.98
C ALA A 426 36.63 26.39 0.28
N ALA A 427 35.83 26.53 1.35
CA ALA A 427 36.28 27.09 2.62
C ALA A 427 37.19 26.11 3.40
N GLU A 428 36.89 24.82 3.36
CA GLU A 428 37.71 23.77 4.00
C GLU A 428 39.06 23.56 3.28
N ASN A 429 39.11 23.81 1.96
CA ASN A 429 40.33 23.72 1.17
C ASN A 429 41.16 25.02 1.14
N GLN A 430 40.75 26.09 1.83
CA GLN A 430 41.63 27.24 2.05
C GLN A 430 42.65 26.88 3.14
N PRO A 431 43.97 27.01 2.89
CA PRO A 431 44.96 26.77 3.93
C PRO A 431 44.72 27.78 5.05
N SER A 432 44.58 27.29 6.29
CA SER A 432 44.67 28.12 7.48
C SER A 432 45.97 28.93 7.39
N GLY A 433 45.83 30.23 7.16
CA GLY A 433 46.93 31.09 6.81
C GLY A 433 48.04 31.07 7.84
N ALA A 434 49.27 30.84 7.34
CA ALA A 434 50.50 31.49 7.76
C ALA A 434 50.27 32.67 8.71
N THR A 435 50.29 32.40 10.01
CA THR A 435 50.43 33.40 11.06
C THR A 435 51.42 32.86 12.08
N GLY A 436 52.64 33.41 12.04
CA GLY A 436 53.80 33.03 12.86
C GLY A 436 54.81 32.23 12.05
N GLN A 437 56.02 32.69 11.72
CA GLN A 437 56.86 33.69 12.35
C GLN A 437 57.69 34.40 11.27
N SER A 438 57.58 35.72 11.20
CA SER A 438 58.69 36.57 10.75
C SER A 438 59.46 36.99 12.00
N GLU A 439 60.43 36.18 12.41
CA GLU A 439 61.48 36.63 13.32
C GLU A 439 62.72 36.93 12.48
N THR A 440 62.94 38.22 12.23
CA THR A 440 64.26 38.77 11.95
C THR A 440 64.60 39.72 13.10
N ALA A 441 65.49 39.28 13.99
CA ALA A 441 66.58 40.06 14.61
C ALA A 441 67.40 39.12 15.49
#